data_AF-A0A0J9YV09-F1
#
_entry.id   AF-A0A0J9YV09-F1
#
_cell.length_a   1.000
_cell.length_b   1.000
_cell.length_c   1.000
_cell.angle_alpha   90.00
_cell.angle_beta   90.00
_cell.angle_gamma   90.00
#
_symmetry.space_group_name_H-M   'P 1'
#
loop_
_entity.id
_entity.type
_entity.pdbx_description
1 polymer ?
#
loop_
_entity_poly.entity_id
_entity_poly.type
_entity_poly.pdbx_seq_one_letter_code
_entity_poly.pdbx_strand_id
1 'polypeptide(L)'
;ILKLGQTKLGSRDSYYPNTLDPIFGMMYELTCNIPLEKDLEIQLFDFDLITADDEIGSTVIDLENRLLSGFGARCGLSKSYCKSGPFKWRDQMTPSYLLYRYAKQKGLPPPVFDLEGDSLYYNGETFKLQSFESAPPTYKHLGPKKERLALYILNTQGLVPEHVETRTLHSNSQPGIDQGKIQMWVDIFPKMLGPPGPQVNISPRKPKR
;
A
#
# COMPACT_ATOMS: atom_id res chain seq x y z
N ILE A 1 -7.18 -6.82 -17.05
CA ILE A 1 -5.97 -6.28 -17.73
C ILE A 1 -5.43 -5.12 -16.91
N LEU A 2 -4.11 -5.01 -16.75
CA LEU A 2 -3.42 -3.83 -16.20
C LEU A 2 -2.50 -3.25 -17.26
N LYS A 3 -2.44 -1.92 -17.35
CA LYS A 3 -1.58 -1.22 -18.31
C LYS A 3 -0.89 -0.05 -17.63
N LEU A 4 0.41 0.08 -17.87
CA LEU A 4 1.26 1.15 -17.37
C LEU A 4 2.35 1.44 -18.40
N GLY A 5 2.30 2.63 -19.01
CA GLY A 5 3.16 2.95 -20.15
C GLY A 5 2.93 1.97 -21.30
N GLN A 6 4.01 1.34 -21.77
CA GLN A 6 3.96 0.29 -22.80
C GLN A 6 3.71 -1.12 -22.23
N THR A 7 3.77 -1.29 -20.91
CA THR A 7 3.59 -2.60 -20.29
C THR A 7 2.11 -2.90 -20.13
N LYS A 8 1.69 -4.08 -20.59
CA LYS A 8 0.34 -4.62 -20.42
C LYS A 8 0.44 -6.01 -19.79
N LEU A 9 -0.27 -6.21 -18.68
CA LEU A 9 -0.37 -7.47 -17.94
C LEU A 9 -1.82 -7.91 -17.78
N GLY A 10 -2.00 -9.15 -17.37
CA GLY A 10 -3.29 -9.81 -17.22
C GLY A 10 -3.42 -10.98 -18.18
N SER A 11 -4.20 -11.97 -17.79
CA SER A 11 -4.47 -13.14 -18.60
C SER A 11 -5.96 -13.31 -18.77
N ARG A 12 -6.39 -13.65 -19.99
CA ARG A 12 -7.76 -14.03 -20.29
C ARG A 12 -8.16 -15.33 -19.59
N ASP A 13 -7.21 -16.26 -19.44
CA ASP A 13 -7.44 -17.57 -18.81
C ASP A 13 -7.67 -17.47 -17.29
N SER A 14 -7.45 -16.29 -16.72
CA SER A 14 -7.64 -15.97 -15.30
C SER A 14 -9.07 -15.52 -14.97
N TYR A 15 -10.04 -15.93 -15.79
CA TYR A 15 -11.46 -15.61 -15.59
C TYR A 15 -12.07 -16.46 -14.46
N TYR A 16 -13.16 -15.97 -13.90
CA TYR A 16 -13.95 -16.66 -12.89
C TYR A 16 -15.37 -16.87 -13.43
N PRO A 17 -15.79 -18.11 -13.72
CA PRO A 17 -17.11 -18.36 -14.27
C PRO A 17 -18.21 -18.11 -13.23
N ASN A 18 -19.37 -17.65 -13.70
CA ASN A 18 -20.62 -17.62 -12.92
C ASN A 18 -20.55 -16.81 -11.61
N THR A 19 -19.85 -15.68 -11.61
CA THR A 19 -19.80 -14.78 -10.45
C THR A 19 -19.80 -13.32 -10.87
N LEU A 20 -20.48 -12.48 -10.07
CA LEU A 20 -20.43 -11.01 -10.18
C LEU A 20 -19.46 -10.38 -9.15
N ASP A 21 -18.89 -11.20 -8.26
CA ASP A 21 -17.96 -10.77 -7.21
C ASP A 21 -16.71 -11.67 -7.20
N PRO A 22 -15.87 -11.62 -8.25
CA PRO A 22 -14.69 -12.46 -8.35
C PRO A 22 -13.57 -12.00 -7.41
N ILE A 23 -13.00 -12.94 -6.64
CA ILE A 23 -11.74 -12.73 -5.92
C ILE A 23 -10.60 -13.29 -6.76
N PHE A 24 -9.95 -12.42 -7.55
CA PHE A 24 -8.80 -12.81 -8.38
C PHE A 24 -7.62 -13.31 -7.54
N GLY A 25 -7.34 -12.66 -6.40
CA GLY A 25 -6.25 -13.08 -5.51
C GLY A 25 -4.86 -12.99 -6.15
N MET A 26 -4.70 -12.12 -7.15
CA MET A 26 -3.49 -11.98 -7.97
C MET A 26 -2.58 -10.86 -7.47
N MET A 27 -1.30 -10.98 -7.81
CA MET A 27 -0.30 -9.94 -7.59
C MET A 27 0.44 -9.69 -8.91
N TYR A 28 0.58 -8.42 -9.26
CA TYR A 28 1.37 -7.97 -10.40
C TYR A 28 2.44 -7.00 -9.93
N GLU A 29 3.66 -7.18 -10.42
CA GLU A 29 4.77 -6.27 -10.21
C GLU A 29 5.11 -5.59 -11.54
N LEU A 30 5.18 -4.26 -11.53
CA LEU A 30 5.46 -3.42 -12.69
C LEU A 30 6.60 -2.47 -12.33
N THR A 31 7.51 -2.25 -13.27
CA THR A 31 8.52 -1.18 -13.19
C THR A 31 8.11 -0.07 -14.14
N CYS A 32 8.16 1.18 -13.67
CA CYS A 32 7.84 2.35 -14.47
C CYS A 32 8.74 3.55 -14.11
N ASN A 33 8.78 4.55 -14.98
CA ASN A 33 9.45 5.83 -14.73
C ASN A 33 8.42 6.95 -14.56
N ILE A 34 8.32 7.53 -13.37
CA ILE A 34 7.47 8.69 -13.09
C ILE A 34 8.26 9.97 -13.42
N PRO A 35 7.69 10.97 -14.13
CA PRO A 35 6.27 11.10 -14.50
C PRO A 35 5.88 10.54 -15.88
N LEU A 36 6.81 9.93 -16.62
CA LEU A 36 6.55 9.47 -18.00
C LEU A 36 5.46 8.40 -18.07
N GLU A 37 5.43 7.49 -17.11
CA GLU A 37 4.53 6.35 -17.01
C GLU A 37 3.79 6.44 -15.65
N LYS A 38 2.85 7.38 -15.55
CA LYS A 38 2.16 7.70 -14.30
C LYS A 38 0.75 7.12 -14.18
N ASP A 39 0.09 6.81 -15.29
CA ASP A 39 -1.30 6.38 -15.29
C ASP A 39 -1.39 4.84 -15.31
N LEU A 40 -1.70 4.24 -14.16
CA LEU A 40 -2.00 2.81 -14.06
C LEU A 40 -3.47 2.60 -14.42
N GLU A 41 -3.70 2.07 -15.62
CA GLU A 41 -5.02 1.75 -16.14
C GLU A 41 -5.37 0.29 -15.81
N ILE A 42 -6.56 0.07 -15.28
CA ILE A 42 -7.08 -1.25 -14.91
C ILE A 42 -8.42 -1.44 -15.61
N GLN A 43 -8.53 -2.51 -16.37
CA GLN A 43 -9.70 -2.84 -17.19
C GLN A 43 -10.19 -4.24 -16.85
N LEU A 44 -11.49 -4.39 -16.65
CA LEU A 44 -12.16 -5.67 -16.49
C LEU A 44 -13.01 -5.98 -17.72
N PHE A 45 -13.06 -7.27 -18.05
CA PHE A 45 -13.74 -7.78 -19.24
C PHE A 45 -14.69 -8.90 -18.83
N ASP A 46 -15.82 -8.98 -19.53
CA ASP A 46 -16.73 -10.11 -19.48
C ASP A 46 -16.22 -11.20 -20.42
N PHE A 47 -16.13 -12.42 -19.91
CA PHE A 47 -15.52 -13.51 -20.65
C PHE A 47 -16.54 -14.17 -21.57
N ASP A 48 -16.23 -14.20 -22.86
CA ASP A 48 -17.06 -14.85 -23.86
C ASP A 48 -16.42 -16.11 -24.44
N LEU A 49 -17.18 -17.21 -24.52
CA LEU A 49 -16.64 -18.48 -25.05
C LEU A 49 -16.37 -18.42 -26.57
N ILE A 50 -17.18 -17.66 -27.31
CA ILE A 50 -17.23 -17.69 -28.78
C ILE A 50 -16.88 -16.31 -29.37
N THR A 51 -17.35 -15.24 -28.75
CA THR A 51 -17.15 -13.85 -29.18
C THR A 51 -15.92 -13.22 -28.52
N ALA A 52 -15.60 -12.00 -28.94
CA ALA A 52 -14.59 -11.21 -28.26
C ALA A 52 -15.12 -10.74 -26.90
N ASP A 53 -14.26 -10.76 -25.88
CA ASP A 53 -14.61 -10.32 -24.54
C ASP A 53 -14.98 -8.82 -24.53
N ASP A 54 -16.13 -8.49 -23.93
CA ASP A 54 -16.63 -7.12 -23.81
C ASP A 54 -16.04 -6.43 -22.58
N GLU A 55 -15.66 -5.14 -22.70
CA GLU A 55 -15.18 -4.37 -21.54
C GLU A 55 -16.35 -4.05 -20.59
N ILE A 56 -16.26 -4.56 -19.36
CA ILE A 56 -17.18 -4.22 -18.27
C ILE A 56 -16.93 -2.77 -17.85
N GLY A 57 -15.67 -2.40 -17.65
CA GLY A 57 -15.27 -1.04 -17.35
C GLY A 57 -13.84 -0.95 -16.85
N SER A 58 -13.42 0.29 -16.62
CA SER A 58 -12.05 0.62 -16.28
C SER A 58 -11.92 1.76 -15.27
N THR A 59 -10.74 1.82 -14.65
CA THR A 59 -10.32 2.89 -13.74
C THR A 59 -8.85 3.22 -14.00
N VAL A 60 -8.47 4.46 -13.71
CA VAL A 60 -7.07 4.91 -13.74
C VAL A 60 -6.63 5.33 -12.34
N ILE A 61 -5.41 4.99 -11.97
CA ILE A 61 -4.72 5.46 -10.76
C ILE A 61 -3.52 6.30 -11.18
N ASP A 62 -3.50 7.56 -10.78
CA ASP A 62 -2.34 8.45 -11.00
C ASP A 62 -1.26 8.17 -9.94
N LEU A 63 -0.21 7.45 -10.38
CA LEU A 63 0.93 7.05 -9.54
C LEU A 63 1.86 8.24 -9.22
N GLU A 64 1.90 9.27 -10.07
CA GLU A 64 2.68 10.48 -9.81
C GLU A 64 2.08 11.24 -8.64
N ASN A 65 0.79 11.57 -8.71
CA ASN A 65 0.09 12.25 -7.63
C ASN A 65 0.18 11.46 -6.33
N ARG A 66 0.06 10.12 -6.41
CA ARG A 66 0.26 9.24 -5.26
C ARG A 66 1.62 9.43 -4.61
N LEU A 67 2.70 9.33 -5.40
CA LEU A 67 4.07 9.40 -4.91
C LEU A 67 4.47 10.79 -4.42
N LEU A 68 4.04 11.83 -5.13
CA LEU A 68 4.39 13.22 -4.87
C LEU A 68 3.47 13.91 -3.86
N SER A 69 2.35 13.28 -3.50
CA SER A 69 1.47 13.79 -2.45
C SER A 69 2.21 13.93 -1.10
N GLY A 70 1.82 14.93 -0.31
CA GLY A 70 2.31 15.10 1.06
C GLY A 70 1.83 14.03 2.05
N PHE A 71 0.97 13.10 1.63
CA PHE A 71 0.35 12.08 2.48
C PHE A 71 1.12 10.75 2.51
N GLY A 72 2.16 10.60 1.69
CA GLY A 72 3.05 9.43 1.73
C GLY A 72 2.38 8.11 1.35
N ALA A 73 1.48 8.13 0.36
CA ALA A 73 0.69 7.00 -0.12
C ALA A 73 1.52 5.94 -0.89
N ARG A 74 2.59 5.42 -0.29
CA ARG A 74 3.45 4.36 -0.86
C ARG A 74 2.84 2.98 -0.64
N CYS A 75 3.27 2.27 0.41
CA CYS A 75 2.65 1.01 0.85
C CYS A 75 1.71 1.19 2.06
N GLY A 76 1.45 2.44 2.45
CA GLY A 76 0.71 2.77 3.67
C GLY A 76 1.49 2.42 4.95
N LEU A 77 1.15 3.10 6.04
CA LEU A 77 1.73 2.81 7.34
C LEU A 77 0.97 1.68 8.04
N SER A 78 1.69 0.63 8.42
CA SER A 78 1.14 -0.42 9.27
C SER A 78 0.82 0.11 10.67
N LYS A 79 -0.14 -0.53 11.35
CA LYS A 79 -0.49 -0.20 12.76
C LYS A 79 0.63 -0.51 13.74
N SER A 80 1.52 -1.45 13.40
CA SER A 80 2.60 -1.89 14.28
C SER A 80 3.81 -2.32 13.45
N TYR A 81 5.01 -2.10 13.99
CA TYR A 81 6.24 -2.50 13.34
C TYR A 81 6.57 -3.95 13.71
N CYS A 82 6.30 -4.90 12.81
CA CYS A 82 6.69 -6.30 12.99
C CYS A 82 7.84 -6.68 12.06
N LYS A 83 8.83 -7.40 12.58
CA LYS A 83 9.97 -7.89 11.77
C LYS A 83 9.65 -9.17 11.00
N SER A 84 8.62 -9.90 11.42
CA SER A 84 8.22 -11.19 10.83
C SER A 84 6.73 -11.47 11.02
N GLY A 85 6.27 -12.62 10.56
CA GLY A 85 4.86 -13.01 10.66
C GLY A 85 3.97 -12.36 9.60
N PRO A 86 2.63 -12.49 9.73
CA PRO A 86 1.67 -12.03 8.73
C PRO A 86 1.58 -10.50 8.62
N PHE A 87 2.02 -9.77 9.65
CA PHE A 87 2.00 -8.30 9.70
C PHE A 87 3.41 -7.71 9.51
N LYS A 88 4.29 -8.43 8.82
CA LYS A 88 5.68 -8.00 8.58
C LYS A 88 5.70 -6.64 7.90
N TRP A 89 6.55 -5.76 8.41
CA TRP A 89 6.79 -4.43 7.87
C TRP A 89 7.10 -4.47 6.36
N ARG A 90 6.44 -3.57 5.61
CA ARG A 90 6.43 -3.58 4.14
C ARG A 90 7.24 -2.45 3.51
N ASP A 91 7.50 -1.36 4.22
CA ASP A 91 8.35 -0.28 3.66
C ASP A 91 9.82 -0.72 3.62
N GLN A 92 10.55 -0.26 2.60
CA GLN A 92 11.98 -0.53 2.45
C GLN A 92 12.83 0.21 3.49
N MET A 93 12.27 1.26 4.10
CA MET A 93 12.89 2.05 5.15
C MET A 93 12.33 1.70 6.51
N THR A 94 13.14 1.86 7.56
CA THR A 94 12.65 1.72 8.93
C THR A 94 11.77 2.91 9.31
N PRO A 95 10.80 2.73 10.25
CA PRO A 95 10.00 3.83 10.76
C PRO A 95 10.82 5.04 11.25
N SER A 96 11.92 4.81 11.97
CA SER A 96 12.78 5.89 12.47
C SER A 96 13.40 6.72 11.34
N TYR A 97 13.79 6.07 10.24
CA TYR A 97 14.33 6.77 9.07
C TYR A 97 13.23 7.49 8.27
N LEU A 98 12.04 6.89 8.17
CA LEU A 98 10.87 7.55 7.58
C LEU A 98 10.50 8.82 8.36
N LEU A 99 10.49 8.76 9.70
CA LEU A 99 10.21 9.92 10.54
C LEU A 99 11.28 11.02 10.36
N TYR A 100 12.55 10.65 10.30
CA TYR A 100 13.64 11.59 9.98
C TYR A 100 13.42 12.29 8.63
N ARG A 101 13.09 11.53 7.57
CA ARG A 101 12.83 12.10 6.24
C ARG A 101 11.60 13.00 6.24
N TYR A 102 10.54 12.60 6.94
CA TYR A 102 9.32 13.39 7.07
C TYR A 102 9.59 14.72 7.77
N ALA A 103 10.34 14.71 8.89
CA ALA A 103 10.78 15.90 9.60
C ALA A 103 11.53 16.85 8.67
N LYS A 104 12.53 16.33 7.94
CA LYS A 104 13.33 17.10 6.98
C LYS A 104 12.47 17.72 5.88
N GLN A 105 11.52 16.98 5.32
CA GLN A 105 10.62 17.50 4.28
C GLN A 105 9.70 18.62 4.78
N LYS A 106 9.32 18.58 6.07
CA LYS A 106 8.52 19.63 6.72
C LYS A 106 9.35 20.79 7.27
N GLY A 107 10.68 20.78 7.09
CA GLY A 107 11.57 21.80 7.66
C GLY A 107 11.68 21.74 9.19
N LEU A 108 11.35 20.59 9.79
CA LEU A 108 11.41 20.38 11.23
C LEU A 108 12.79 19.85 11.65
N PRO A 109 13.21 20.09 12.91
CA PRO A 109 14.39 19.44 13.48
C PRO A 109 14.31 17.90 13.42
N PRO A 110 15.43 17.20 13.27
CA PRO A 110 15.47 15.75 13.32
C PRO A 110 14.89 15.18 14.64
N PRO A 111 14.20 14.03 14.59
CA PRO A 111 13.75 13.34 15.81
C PRO A 111 14.95 12.92 16.68
N VAL A 112 14.88 13.21 17.98
CA VAL A 112 15.92 12.85 18.96
C VAL A 112 15.42 11.71 19.84
N PHE A 113 16.07 10.55 19.75
CA PHE A 113 15.70 9.36 20.50
C PHE A 113 16.52 9.25 21.79
N ASP A 114 15.84 9.04 22.90
CA ASP A 114 16.41 8.59 24.16
C ASP A 114 16.07 7.10 24.33
N LEU A 115 17.06 6.24 24.08
CA LEU A 115 16.88 4.79 24.08
C LEU A 115 16.81 4.21 25.49
N GLU A 116 17.35 4.90 26.49
CA GLU A 116 17.34 4.46 27.88
C GLU A 116 15.98 4.77 28.52
N GLY A 117 15.45 5.97 28.25
CA GLY A 117 14.13 6.39 28.70
C GLY A 117 12.96 5.96 27.80
N ASP A 118 13.21 5.16 26.76
CA ASP A 118 12.22 4.73 25.76
C ASP A 118 11.37 5.89 25.23
N SER A 119 12.03 7.02 24.92
CA SER A 119 11.37 8.27 24.56
C SER A 119 11.94 8.93 23.30
N LEU A 120 11.15 9.83 22.74
CA LEU A 120 11.44 10.53 21.49
C LEU A 120 10.99 11.97 21.61
N TYR A 121 11.90 12.91 21.37
CA TYR A 121 11.57 14.32 21.20
C TYR A 121 11.34 14.63 19.72
N TYR A 122 10.16 15.16 19.40
CA TYR A 122 9.76 15.50 18.04
C TYR A 122 8.80 16.70 18.05
N ASN A 123 9.08 17.69 17.20
CA ASN A 123 8.22 18.87 17.01
C ASN A 123 7.83 19.61 18.31
N GLY A 124 8.77 19.75 19.26
CA GLY A 124 8.52 20.45 20.52
C GLY A 124 7.95 19.59 21.65
N GLU A 125 7.65 18.32 21.38
CA GLU A 125 7.00 17.41 22.34
C GLU A 125 7.83 16.15 22.58
N THR A 126 7.81 15.63 23.81
CA THR A 126 8.43 14.36 24.18
C THR A 126 7.38 13.26 24.29
N PHE A 127 7.56 12.21 23.49
CA PHE A 127 6.69 11.04 23.46
C PHE A 127 7.38 9.86 24.14
N LYS A 128 6.71 9.22 25.10
CA LYS A 128 7.20 7.99 25.74
C LYS A 128 6.51 6.78 25.15
N LEU A 129 7.24 5.68 24.99
CA LEU A 129 6.68 4.41 24.51
C LEU A 129 5.48 3.96 25.34
N GLN A 130 5.58 4.08 26.68
CA GLN A 130 4.55 3.66 27.61
C GLN A 130 3.21 4.41 27.43
N SER A 131 3.23 5.59 26.82
CA SER A 131 2.02 6.39 26.57
C SER A 131 1.05 5.72 25.59
N PHE A 132 1.53 4.85 24.71
CA PHE A 132 0.69 4.07 23.79
C PHE A 132 0.91 2.55 23.89
N GLU A 133 1.88 2.10 24.71
CA GLU A 133 2.07 0.70 25.08
C GLU A 133 2.04 0.55 26.60
N SER A 134 0.82 0.57 27.16
CA SER A 134 0.60 0.50 28.61
C SER A 134 1.01 -0.84 29.24
N ALA A 135 1.06 -1.91 28.43
CA ALA A 135 1.47 -3.24 28.85
C ALA A 135 2.59 -3.78 27.94
N PRO A 136 3.48 -4.63 28.46
CA PRO A 136 4.47 -5.31 27.63
C PRO A 136 3.80 -6.02 26.46
N PRO A 137 4.31 -5.83 25.23
CA PRO A 137 3.73 -6.46 24.05
C PRO A 137 3.78 -7.98 24.16
N THR A 138 2.65 -8.64 23.93
CA THR A 138 2.56 -10.11 23.87
C THR A 138 2.92 -10.68 22.49
N TYR A 139 3.05 -9.81 21.48
CA TYR A 139 3.29 -10.20 20.10
C TYR A 139 4.78 -10.45 19.83
N LYS A 140 5.14 -11.73 19.67
CA LYS A 140 6.51 -12.21 19.40
C LYS A 140 7.17 -11.68 18.12
N HIS A 141 6.41 -11.07 17.20
CA HIS A 141 6.92 -10.57 15.93
C HIS A 141 7.30 -9.08 15.95
N LEU A 142 7.02 -8.37 17.05
CA LEU A 142 7.26 -6.94 17.15
C LEU A 142 8.75 -6.59 17.04
N GLY A 143 9.02 -5.47 16.39
CA GLY A 143 10.35 -4.91 16.26
C GLY A 143 10.80 -4.11 17.49
N PRO A 144 11.99 -3.51 17.42
CA PRO A 144 12.57 -2.74 18.51
C PRO A 144 11.67 -1.57 18.94
N LYS A 145 11.71 -1.22 20.23
CA LYS A 145 10.95 -0.11 20.84
C LYS A 145 11.10 1.20 20.06
N LYS A 146 12.33 1.56 19.68
CA LYS A 146 12.65 2.74 18.85
C LYS A 146 11.79 2.84 17.58
N GLU A 147 11.66 1.75 16.84
CA GLU A 147 10.93 1.74 15.56
C GLU A 147 9.42 1.80 15.78
N ARG A 148 8.91 1.19 16.85
CA ARG A 148 7.50 1.26 17.22
C ARG A 148 7.11 2.66 17.65
N LEU A 149 7.97 3.33 18.41
CA LEU A 149 7.82 4.74 18.78
C LEU A 149 7.83 5.67 17.57
N ALA A 150 8.77 5.48 16.65
CA ALA A 150 8.79 6.26 15.41
C ALA A 150 7.53 6.04 14.54
N LEU A 151 7.07 4.78 14.44
CA LEU A 151 5.85 4.44 13.69
C LEU A 151 4.60 5.04 14.32
N TYR A 152 4.51 5.06 15.66
CA TYR A 152 3.42 5.71 16.37
C TYR A 152 3.33 7.19 15.96
N ILE A 153 4.45 7.91 16.01
CA ILE A 153 4.47 9.32 15.59
C ILE A 153 4.09 9.48 14.12
N LEU A 154 4.62 8.66 13.22
CA LEU A 154 4.24 8.71 11.79
C LEU A 154 2.72 8.55 11.59
N ASN A 155 2.07 7.67 12.35
CA ASN A 155 0.62 7.47 12.28
C ASN A 155 -0.19 8.67 12.81
N THR A 156 0.41 9.58 13.58
CA THR A 156 -0.26 10.83 14.01
C THR A 156 -0.07 12.00 13.04
N GLN A 157 0.72 11.83 11.97
CA GLN A 157 1.04 12.90 11.02
C GLN A 157 0.04 13.05 9.86
N GLY A 158 -1.07 12.31 9.86
CA GLY A 158 -2.01 12.30 8.75
C GLY A 158 -1.47 11.63 7.47
N LEU A 159 -0.48 10.76 7.62
CA LEU A 159 0.02 9.92 6.54
C LEU A 159 -0.96 8.78 6.25
N VAL A 160 -0.95 8.29 5.01
CA VAL A 160 -1.87 7.22 4.57
C VAL A 160 -1.56 5.92 5.34
N PRO A 161 -2.54 5.34 6.06
CA PRO A 161 -2.39 4.02 6.66
C PRO A 161 -2.46 2.92 5.59
N GLU A 162 -2.02 1.72 5.94
CA GLU A 162 -2.34 0.52 5.16
C GLU A 162 -3.85 0.42 4.93
N HIS A 163 -4.26 0.27 3.67
CA HIS A 163 -5.66 0.21 3.29
C HIS A 163 -5.84 -0.64 2.03
N VAL A 164 -7.05 -1.21 1.91
CA VAL A 164 -7.52 -1.75 0.63
C VAL A 164 -8.12 -0.59 -0.14
N GLU A 165 -7.57 -0.31 -1.31
CA GLU A 165 -8.08 0.72 -2.19
C GLU A 165 -9.30 0.17 -2.94
N THR A 166 -10.38 0.95 -2.97
CA THR A 166 -11.59 0.64 -3.74
C THR A 166 -11.76 1.68 -4.84
N ARG A 167 -11.85 1.24 -6.08
CA ARG A 167 -12.04 2.10 -7.25
C ARG A 167 -13.32 1.73 -7.97
N THR A 168 -14.11 2.73 -8.34
CA THR A 168 -15.27 2.55 -9.22
C THR A 168 -14.79 2.30 -10.65
N LEU A 169 -15.47 1.39 -11.35
CA LEU A 169 -15.26 1.13 -12.77
C LEU A 169 -16.22 1.98 -13.59
N HIS A 170 -15.72 2.52 -14.70
CA HIS A 170 -16.49 3.34 -15.63
C HIS A 170 -16.41 2.76 -17.04
N SER A 171 -17.45 2.97 -17.85
CA SER A 171 -17.48 2.55 -19.26
C SER A 171 -17.87 3.72 -20.16
N ASN A 172 -17.21 3.82 -21.31
CA ASN A 172 -17.54 4.82 -22.33
C ASN A 172 -18.90 4.55 -22.98
N SER A 173 -19.36 3.30 -22.96
CA SER A 173 -20.67 2.90 -23.50
C SER A 173 -21.83 3.35 -22.61
N GLN A 174 -21.57 3.57 -21.31
CA GLN A 174 -22.55 4.06 -20.34
C GLN A 174 -21.95 5.19 -19.47
N PRO A 175 -21.72 6.38 -20.04
CA PRO A 175 -21.11 7.49 -19.31
C PRO A 175 -21.95 7.90 -18.09
N GLY A 176 -21.30 8.10 -16.95
CA GLY A 176 -21.94 8.52 -15.70
C GLY A 176 -22.63 7.41 -14.90
N ILE A 177 -22.57 6.15 -15.37
CA ILE A 177 -23.10 4.99 -14.66
C ILE A 177 -21.94 4.13 -14.14
N ASP A 178 -21.94 3.86 -12.84
CA ASP A 178 -20.98 2.98 -12.19
C ASP A 178 -21.12 1.53 -12.70
N GLN A 179 -20.03 0.94 -13.18
CA GLN A 179 -19.97 -0.44 -13.72
C GLN A 179 -19.47 -1.44 -12.66
N GLY A 180 -19.66 -1.12 -11.38
CA GLY A 180 -19.13 -1.88 -10.25
C GLY A 180 -17.84 -1.28 -9.69
N LYS A 181 -17.15 -2.07 -8.86
CA LYS A 181 -15.97 -1.62 -8.11
C LYS A 181 -14.90 -2.70 -8.11
N ILE A 182 -13.65 -2.29 -8.03
CA ILE A 182 -12.50 -3.16 -7.83
C ILE A 182 -11.80 -2.81 -6.52
N GLN A 183 -11.42 -3.84 -5.78
CA GLN A 183 -10.68 -3.72 -4.52
C GLN A 183 -9.28 -4.31 -4.68
N MET A 184 -8.26 -3.57 -4.24
CA MET A 184 -6.85 -3.97 -4.43
C MET A 184 -5.92 -3.31 -3.42
N TRP A 185 -4.69 -3.83 -3.35
CA TRP A 185 -3.55 -3.14 -2.75
C TRP A 185 -2.72 -2.55 -3.88
N VAL A 186 -2.26 -1.30 -3.72
CA VAL A 186 -1.38 -0.64 -4.67
C VAL A 186 -0.23 -0.03 -3.90
N ASP A 187 0.93 -0.67 -4.02
CA ASP A 187 2.15 -0.24 -3.36
C ASP A 187 3.15 0.31 -4.38
N ILE A 188 3.85 1.39 -4.02
CA ILE A 188 4.93 1.97 -4.83
C ILE A 188 6.23 1.97 -4.04
N PHE A 189 7.29 1.43 -4.66
CA PHE A 189 8.62 1.29 -4.07
C PHE A 189 9.70 1.88 -4.98
N PRO A 190 10.58 2.78 -4.48
CA PRO A 190 11.71 3.26 -5.25
C PRO A 190 12.75 2.16 -5.52
N LYS A 191 13.03 1.89 -6.79
CA LYS A 191 14.00 0.86 -7.21
C LYS A 191 15.40 1.05 -6.61
N MET A 192 15.82 2.29 -6.39
CA MET A 192 17.12 2.63 -5.81
C MET A 192 17.30 2.18 -4.35
N LEU A 193 16.22 1.83 -3.65
CA LEU A 193 16.25 1.36 -2.26
C LEU A 193 16.34 -0.17 -2.15
N GLY A 194 16.43 -0.87 -3.29
CA GLY A 194 16.49 -2.33 -3.35
C GLY A 194 15.15 -2.97 -3.76
N PRO A 195 14.97 -4.26 -3.47
CA PRO A 195 13.73 -4.96 -3.80
C PRO A 195 12.54 -4.42 -2.98
N PRO A 196 11.29 -4.56 -3.49
CA PRO A 196 10.10 -4.17 -2.75
C PRO A 196 9.96 -4.99 -1.47
N GLY A 197 9.17 -4.46 -0.52
CA GLY A 197 8.83 -5.21 0.68
C GLY A 197 7.93 -6.43 0.42
N PRO A 198 7.61 -7.21 1.45
CA PRO A 198 6.71 -8.34 1.32
C PRO A 198 5.34 -7.94 0.75
N GLN A 199 4.89 -8.69 -0.25
CA GLN A 199 3.56 -8.59 -0.82
C GLN A 199 2.46 -8.97 0.19
N VAL A 200 1.29 -8.32 0.08
CA VAL A 200 0.10 -8.72 0.82
C VAL A 200 -0.53 -9.92 0.13
N ASN A 201 -0.62 -11.05 0.83
CA ASN A 201 -1.31 -12.22 0.30
C ASN A 201 -2.82 -12.03 0.38
N ILE A 202 -3.43 -11.73 -0.76
CA ILE A 202 -4.88 -11.58 -0.93
C ILE A 202 -5.55 -12.80 -1.58
N SER A 203 -4.81 -13.90 -1.77
CA SER A 203 -5.39 -15.11 -2.36
C SER A 203 -6.45 -15.72 -1.45
N PRO A 204 -7.53 -16.30 -2.00
CA PRO A 204 -8.53 -17.01 -1.21
C PRO A 204 -7.92 -18.05 -0.27
N ARG A 205 -8.41 -18.14 0.97
CA ARG A 205 -7.95 -19.15 1.92
C ARG A 205 -8.21 -20.54 1.37
N LYS A 206 -7.15 -21.34 1.24
CA LYS A 206 -7.28 -22.76 0.95
C LYS A 206 -7.63 -23.51 2.25
N PRO A 207 -8.68 -24.34 2.26
CA PRO A 207 -8.98 -25.16 3.43
C PRO A 207 -7.81 -26.09 3.72
N LYS A 208 -7.44 -26.22 5.00
CA LYS A 208 -6.50 -27.25 5.44
C LYS A 208 -7.29 -28.55 5.59
N ARG A 209 -6.82 -29.61 4.95
CA ARG A 209 -7.25 -30.97 5.27
C ARG A 209 -6.72 -31.39 6.63
#